data_AF-A0A160IRF0-F1
#
_entry.id   AF-A0A160IRF0-F1
#
_cell.length_a   1.000
_cell.length_b   1.000
_cell.length_c   1.000
_cell.angle_alpha   90.00
_cell.angle_beta   90.00
_cell.angle_gamma   90.00
#
_symmetry.space_group_name_H-M   'P 1'
#
loop_
_entity.id
_entity.type
_entity.pdbx_description
1 polymer ?
#
loop_
_entity_poly.entity_id
_entity_poly.type
_entity_poly.pdbx_seq_one_letter_code
_entity_poly.pdbx_strand_id
1 'polypeptide(L)'
;MKKHLVTSVLAFCLTAFSVPSAFAQDQITYKDEILSMQPDLTSAELLSSVQAIAKNTGATEDALLKKIYEELKHDQTKSKEEKQQSGKVGTMGSSGGTVSVGPSSKGNFYYTASQTAYMNHGHVGMYYSSDVIVESVPETGVRTISTTLRKVDQGDAQVKSVTTSSSNRDNAANWAFSRVGIDAYSYNFVTNRSTSHIGDKNCSKLVWSAYKLNGNLDLDVDGGLGVYPRDVRDAPGTQLVRNI
;
A
#
# COMPACT_ATOMS: atom_id res chain seq x y z
N MET A 1 64.46 -6.25 -63.02
CA MET A 1 64.59 -5.82 -61.61
C MET A 1 63.25 -6.08 -60.92
N LYS A 2 63.28 -6.92 -59.88
CA LYS A 2 62.12 -7.31 -59.06
C LYS A 2 61.55 -6.09 -58.33
N LYS A 3 60.22 -6.08 -58.15
CA LYS A 3 59.54 -5.74 -56.90
C LYS A 3 58.05 -6.06 -57.03
N HIS A 4 57.66 -7.16 -56.39
CA HIS A 4 56.27 -7.51 -56.12
C HIS A 4 55.75 -6.57 -55.03
N LEU A 5 54.54 -6.02 -55.19
CA LEU A 5 53.80 -5.40 -54.11
C LEU A 5 52.64 -6.34 -53.77
N VAL A 6 52.79 -7.02 -52.64
CA VAL A 6 51.75 -7.82 -51.99
C VAL A 6 50.90 -6.84 -51.20
N THR A 7 49.59 -6.79 -51.48
CA THR A 7 48.64 -6.01 -50.68
C THR A 7 47.82 -6.98 -49.83
N SER A 8 48.04 -6.91 -48.52
CA SER A 8 47.42 -7.75 -47.50
C SER A 8 45.91 -7.56 -47.41
N VAL A 9 45.18 -8.67 -47.42
CA VAL A 9 43.76 -8.74 -47.05
C VAL A 9 43.68 -8.67 -45.51
N LEU A 10 43.08 -7.60 -45.00
CA LEU A 10 42.79 -7.44 -43.58
C LEU A 10 41.49 -8.20 -43.25
N ALA A 11 41.61 -9.41 -42.71
CA ALA A 11 40.47 -10.17 -42.21
C ALA A 11 40.02 -9.61 -40.86
N PHE A 12 38.87 -8.94 -40.83
CA PHE A 12 38.20 -8.53 -39.59
C PHE A 12 37.52 -9.76 -38.97
N CYS A 13 38.16 -10.38 -37.99
CA CYS A 13 37.50 -11.37 -37.13
C CYS A 13 36.41 -10.67 -36.32
N LEU A 14 35.13 -10.84 -36.72
CA LEU A 14 34.00 -10.57 -35.84
C LEU A 14 34.04 -11.59 -34.70
N THR A 15 34.61 -11.22 -33.56
CA THR A 15 34.39 -11.95 -32.31
C THR A 15 32.99 -11.62 -31.84
N ALA A 16 32.04 -12.51 -32.10
CA ALA A 16 30.74 -12.50 -31.45
C ALA A 16 30.95 -12.72 -29.95
N PHE A 17 31.03 -11.63 -29.19
CA PHE A 17 30.85 -11.67 -27.75
C PHE A 17 29.40 -12.06 -27.49
N SER A 18 29.17 -13.34 -27.24
CA SER A 18 27.95 -13.80 -26.58
C SER A 18 27.94 -13.20 -25.18
N VAL A 19 27.24 -12.07 -25.03
CA VAL A 19 26.89 -11.55 -23.71
C VAL A 19 25.97 -12.60 -23.08
N PRO A 20 26.32 -13.20 -21.92
CA PRO A 20 25.39 -14.08 -21.25
C PRO A 20 24.16 -13.25 -20.89
N SER A 21 23.01 -13.63 -21.44
CA SER A 21 21.71 -13.11 -21.08
C SER A 21 21.39 -13.55 -19.66
N ALA A 22 21.89 -12.81 -18.67
CA ALA A 22 21.58 -12.94 -17.26
C ALA A 22 20.16 -12.46 -16.90
N PHE A 23 19.26 -12.37 -17.88
CA PHE A 23 17.92 -11.82 -17.74
C PHE A 23 16.83 -12.87 -17.49
N ALA A 24 17.16 -14.17 -17.51
CA ALA A 24 16.15 -15.24 -17.43
C ALA A 24 15.98 -15.84 -16.02
N GLN A 25 16.84 -15.53 -15.06
CA GLN A 25 16.82 -16.19 -13.73
C GLN A 25 15.95 -15.44 -12.70
N ASP A 26 15.74 -14.13 -12.86
CA ASP A 26 15.01 -13.29 -11.89
C ASP A 26 13.52 -13.09 -12.22
N GLN A 27 13.06 -13.50 -13.40
CA GLN A 27 11.71 -13.20 -13.92
C GLN A 27 10.57 -14.02 -13.29
N ILE A 28 10.86 -15.15 -12.62
CA ILE A 28 9.82 -16.07 -12.10
C ILE A 28 9.69 -16.00 -10.56
N THR A 29 10.53 -15.23 -9.87
CA THR A 29 10.67 -15.32 -8.41
C THR A 29 9.75 -14.37 -7.62
N TYR A 30 9.52 -13.14 -8.09
CA TYR A 30 8.78 -12.14 -7.30
C TYR A 30 7.31 -12.48 -7.08
N LYS A 31 6.65 -13.09 -8.06
CA LYS A 31 5.23 -13.45 -7.97
C LYS A 31 4.95 -14.33 -6.74
N ASP A 32 5.71 -15.39 -6.57
CA ASP A 32 5.50 -16.34 -5.47
C ASP A 32 5.86 -15.70 -4.12
N GLU A 33 6.90 -14.85 -4.08
CA GLU A 33 7.23 -14.07 -2.88
C GLU A 33 6.10 -13.10 -2.50
N ILE A 34 5.51 -12.40 -3.47
CA ILE A 34 4.36 -11.50 -3.25
C ILE A 34 3.17 -12.27 -2.70
N LEU A 35 2.83 -13.42 -3.29
CA LEU A 35 1.70 -14.25 -2.84
C LEU A 35 1.96 -14.85 -1.45
N SER A 36 3.21 -15.17 -1.11
CA SER A 36 3.58 -15.59 0.26
C SER A 36 3.39 -14.47 1.28
N MET A 37 3.57 -13.22 0.84
CA MET A 37 3.42 -12.00 1.64
C MET A 37 1.97 -11.50 1.67
N GLN A 38 1.13 -11.91 0.71
CA GLN A 38 -0.28 -11.54 0.53
C GLN A 38 -1.15 -12.78 0.22
N PRO A 39 -1.31 -13.72 1.17
CA PRO A 39 -1.97 -15.01 0.87
C PRO A 39 -3.46 -14.89 0.56
N ASP A 40 -4.11 -13.77 0.92
CA ASP A 40 -5.49 -13.50 0.57
C ASP A 40 -5.64 -12.93 -0.86
N LEU A 41 -4.53 -12.61 -1.55
CA LEU A 41 -4.52 -12.22 -2.96
C LEU A 41 -4.30 -13.45 -3.82
N THR A 42 -5.18 -13.72 -4.79
CA THR A 42 -4.98 -14.84 -5.70
C THR A 42 -3.93 -14.52 -6.77
N SER A 43 -3.26 -15.56 -7.27
CA SER A 43 -2.36 -15.42 -8.42
C SER A 43 -3.04 -14.79 -9.64
N ALA A 44 -4.33 -15.07 -9.86
CA ALA A 44 -5.07 -14.55 -11.00
C ALA A 44 -5.33 -13.05 -10.85
N GLU A 45 -5.73 -12.60 -9.66
CA GLU A 45 -5.95 -11.17 -9.37
C GLU A 45 -4.65 -10.36 -9.48
N LEU A 46 -3.54 -10.90 -8.95
CA LEU A 46 -2.22 -10.26 -9.06
C LEU A 46 -1.81 -10.08 -10.52
N LEU A 47 -1.80 -11.16 -11.31
CA LEU A 47 -1.33 -11.12 -12.69
C LEU A 47 -2.27 -10.30 -13.59
N SER A 48 -3.58 -10.38 -13.39
CA SER A 48 -4.55 -9.55 -14.12
C SER A 48 -4.31 -8.06 -13.87
N SER A 49 -4.07 -7.67 -12.62
CA SER A 49 -3.78 -6.28 -12.25
C SER A 49 -2.46 -5.80 -12.86
N VAL A 50 -1.40 -6.63 -12.78
CA VAL A 50 -0.09 -6.35 -13.36
C VAL A 50 -0.19 -6.18 -14.88
N GLN A 51 -0.89 -7.07 -15.57
CA GLN A 51 -1.12 -6.99 -17.02
C GLN A 51 -1.87 -5.71 -17.42
N ALA A 52 -2.90 -5.35 -16.67
CA ALA A 52 -3.65 -4.11 -16.92
C ALA A 52 -2.76 -2.87 -16.75
N ILE A 53 -1.91 -2.83 -15.71
CA ILE A 53 -0.98 -1.73 -15.47
C ILE A 53 0.10 -1.69 -16.55
N ALA A 54 0.67 -2.83 -16.93
CA ALA A 54 1.68 -2.95 -17.99
C ALA A 54 1.14 -2.37 -19.30
N LYS A 55 -0.09 -2.73 -19.68
CA LYS A 55 -0.76 -2.21 -20.88
C LYS A 55 -0.95 -0.69 -20.84
N ASN A 56 -1.25 -0.12 -19.68
CA ASN A 56 -1.54 1.30 -19.53
C ASN A 56 -0.27 2.17 -19.41
N THR A 57 0.84 1.61 -18.90
CA THR A 57 2.06 2.35 -18.59
C THR A 57 3.21 2.07 -19.56
N GLY A 58 3.14 0.97 -20.31
CA GLY A 58 4.26 0.48 -21.12
C GLY A 58 5.37 -0.20 -20.31
N ALA A 59 5.22 -0.34 -18.99
CA ALA A 59 6.15 -1.09 -18.15
C ALA A 59 6.03 -2.60 -18.41
N THR A 60 7.13 -3.33 -18.21
CA THR A 60 7.09 -4.80 -18.27
C THR A 60 6.44 -5.37 -17.01
N GLU A 61 5.79 -6.52 -17.14
CA GLU A 61 5.17 -7.21 -16.00
C GLU A 61 6.20 -7.50 -14.89
N ASP A 62 7.43 -7.86 -15.24
CA ASP A 62 8.51 -8.10 -14.27
C ASP A 62 8.92 -6.85 -13.51
N ALA A 63 9.01 -5.70 -14.19
CA ALA A 63 9.34 -4.44 -13.52
C ALA A 63 8.26 -4.06 -12.51
N LEU A 64 6.99 -4.33 -12.83
CA LEU A 64 5.86 -4.10 -11.93
C LEU A 64 5.87 -5.09 -10.76
N LEU A 65 6.10 -6.38 -11.00
CA LEU A 65 6.23 -7.39 -9.95
C LEU A 65 7.39 -7.08 -9.01
N LYS A 66 8.55 -6.69 -9.54
CA LYS A 66 9.70 -6.26 -8.74
C LYS A 66 9.36 -5.04 -7.88
N LYS A 67 8.68 -4.04 -8.46
CA LYS A 67 8.26 -2.84 -7.71
C LYS A 67 7.29 -3.19 -6.58
N ILE A 68 6.29 -4.01 -6.85
CA ILE A 68 5.34 -4.51 -5.83
C ILE A 68 6.10 -5.22 -4.70
N TYR A 69 7.03 -6.10 -5.05
CA TYR A 69 7.83 -6.82 -4.07
C TYR A 69 8.65 -5.87 -3.18
N GLU A 70 9.31 -4.87 -3.78
CA GLU A 70 10.09 -3.87 -3.05
C GLU A 70 9.23 -3.04 -2.09
N GLU A 71 8.03 -2.62 -2.53
CA GLU A 71 7.04 -1.91 -1.68
C GLU A 71 6.63 -2.76 -0.46
N LEU A 72 6.28 -4.04 -0.69
CA LEU A 72 5.93 -4.96 0.40
C LEU A 72 7.10 -5.20 1.36
N LYS A 73 8.33 -5.35 0.83
CA LYS A 73 9.52 -5.55 1.66
C LYS A 73 9.85 -4.30 2.48
N HIS A 74 9.66 -3.12 1.92
CA HIS A 74 9.84 -1.87 2.63
C HIS A 74 8.86 -1.76 3.81
N ASP A 75 7.57 -1.96 3.56
CA ASP A 75 6.54 -1.90 4.61
C ASP A 75 6.75 -2.97 5.69
N GLN A 76 7.11 -4.20 5.29
CA GLN A 76 7.48 -5.27 6.23
C GLN A 76 8.68 -4.89 7.11
N THR A 77 9.71 -4.28 6.54
CA THR A 77 10.93 -3.89 7.24
C THR A 77 10.62 -2.80 8.26
N LYS A 78 9.90 -1.77 7.84
CA LYS A 78 9.44 -0.68 8.71
C LYS A 78 8.58 -1.19 9.87
N SER A 79 7.68 -2.16 9.60
CA SER A 79 6.91 -2.83 10.65
C SER A 79 7.80 -3.51 11.71
N LYS A 80 8.88 -4.18 11.28
CA LYS A 80 9.82 -4.86 12.19
C LYS A 80 10.64 -3.85 13.00
N GLU A 81 11.09 -2.77 12.37
CA GLU A 81 11.84 -1.69 13.03
C GLU A 81 11.00 -0.99 14.09
N GLU A 82 9.74 -0.65 13.79
CA GLU A 82 8.80 -0.05 14.74
C GLU A 82 8.58 -0.95 15.96
N LYS A 83 8.44 -2.27 15.74
CA LYS A 83 8.31 -3.25 16.82
C LYS A 83 9.57 -3.30 17.69
N GLN A 84 10.75 -3.35 17.09
CA GLN A 84 12.03 -3.38 17.81
C GLN A 84 12.24 -2.11 18.64
N GLN A 85 11.93 -0.94 18.08
CA GLN A 85 12.05 0.34 18.77
C GLN A 85 11.07 0.49 19.94
N SER A 86 9.86 -0.06 19.81
CA SER A 86 8.84 0.02 20.87
C SER A 86 9.19 -0.79 22.14
N GLY A 87 10.18 -1.69 22.07
CA GLY A 87 10.55 -2.59 23.18
C GLY A 87 9.45 -3.58 23.59
N LYS A 88 8.28 -3.55 22.92
CA LYS A 88 7.14 -4.41 23.23
C LYS A 88 7.27 -5.73 22.46
N VAL A 89 7.78 -6.75 23.14
CA VAL A 89 7.57 -8.14 22.73
C VAL A 89 6.11 -8.48 23.02
N GLY A 90 5.25 -8.35 22.00
CA GLY A 90 3.88 -8.86 22.05
C GLY A 90 2.81 -7.77 22.00
N THR A 91 2.22 -7.58 20.84
CA THR A 91 0.87 -8.07 20.53
C THR A 91 0.69 -7.86 19.03
N MET A 92 0.39 -8.94 18.33
CA MET A 92 0.02 -8.85 16.93
C MET A 92 -1.43 -8.37 16.94
N GLY A 93 -1.68 -7.16 16.44
CA GLY A 93 -3.02 -6.56 16.34
C GLY A 93 -3.93 -7.39 15.45
N SER A 94 -4.44 -8.47 16.03
CA SER A 94 -5.68 -9.13 15.66
C SER A 94 -6.85 -8.31 16.23
N SER A 95 -8.08 -8.68 15.94
CA SER A 95 -9.31 -7.99 16.34
C SER A 95 -9.55 -7.84 17.87
N GLY A 96 -8.55 -8.09 18.71
CA GLY A 96 -8.63 -8.19 20.17
C GLY A 96 -8.01 -7.03 20.97
N GLY A 97 -7.82 -5.85 20.36
CA GLY A 97 -7.33 -4.66 21.07
C GLY A 97 -8.14 -4.35 22.33
N THR A 98 -7.51 -3.73 23.33
CA THR A 98 -8.14 -3.47 24.63
C THR A 98 -8.50 -1.99 24.83
N VAL A 99 -7.91 -1.09 24.05
CA VAL A 99 -8.07 0.35 24.21
C VAL A 99 -8.97 0.92 23.12
N SER A 100 -9.93 1.74 23.53
CA SER A 100 -10.82 2.47 22.63
C SER A 100 -10.04 3.52 21.84
N VAL A 101 -10.29 3.64 20.53
CA VAL A 101 -9.68 4.74 19.73
C VAL A 101 -10.09 6.11 20.26
N GLY A 102 -11.22 6.22 20.96
CA GLY A 102 -11.70 7.45 21.59
C GLY A 102 -12.13 8.52 20.58
N PRO A 103 -12.71 9.64 21.05
CA PRO A 103 -13.26 10.65 20.15
C PRO A 103 -12.18 11.46 19.42
N SER A 104 -12.53 12.05 18.28
CA SER A 104 -11.70 13.01 17.54
C SER A 104 -12.54 13.94 16.66
N SER A 105 -11.92 14.77 15.82
CA SER A 105 -12.62 15.64 14.87
C SER A 105 -12.90 14.93 13.55
N LYS A 106 -13.98 15.33 12.88
CA LYS A 106 -14.33 14.82 11.54
C LYS A 106 -13.17 14.98 10.55
N GLY A 107 -12.96 13.94 9.75
CA GLY A 107 -11.87 13.80 8.78
C GLY A 107 -10.52 13.45 9.40
N ASN A 108 -10.31 13.56 10.72
CA ASN A 108 -9.14 12.90 11.31
C ASN A 108 -9.22 11.40 11.03
N PHE A 109 -8.09 10.71 11.14
CA PHE A 109 -8.04 9.26 11.03
C PHE A 109 -7.22 8.69 12.19
N TYR A 110 -7.50 7.46 12.58
CA TYR A 110 -6.58 6.71 13.43
C TYR A 110 -5.77 5.74 12.59
N TYR A 111 -4.58 5.43 13.07
CA TYR A 111 -3.75 4.31 12.65
C TYR A 111 -3.54 3.40 13.87
N THR A 112 -3.38 2.11 13.63
CA THR A 112 -2.83 1.14 14.59
C THR A 112 -2.00 0.12 13.82
N ALA A 113 -0.96 -0.44 14.42
CA ALA A 113 -0.34 -1.60 13.79
C ALA A 113 -1.29 -2.79 13.91
N SER A 114 -1.52 -3.48 12.80
CA SER A 114 -2.48 -4.58 12.73
C SER A 114 -2.02 -5.55 11.66
N GLN A 115 -2.21 -6.83 11.92
CA GLN A 115 -1.92 -7.88 10.95
C GLN A 115 -3.16 -8.18 10.11
N THR A 116 -3.00 -8.04 8.81
CA THR A 116 -3.90 -8.59 7.79
C THR A 116 -3.11 -9.62 7.00
N ALA A 117 -3.66 -10.82 6.82
CA ALA A 117 -3.04 -11.84 5.96
C ALA A 117 -1.56 -12.12 6.29
N TYR A 118 -1.20 -12.26 7.58
CA TYR A 118 0.16 -12.59 8.06
C TYR A 118 1.23 -11.48 7.93
N MET A 119 0.93 -10.34 7.29
CA MET A 119 1.78 -9.15 7.31
C MET A 119 1.11 -8.00 8.08
N ASN A 120 1.91 -7.30 8.90
CA ASN A 120 1.40 -6.12 9.60
C ASN A 120 1.57 -4.91 8.68
N HIS A 121 0.56 -4.62 7.87
CA HIS A 121 0.47 -3.37 7.09
C HIS A 121 -0.05 -2.19 7.92
N GLY A 122 -0.57 -2.48 9.11
CA GLY A 122 -1.35 -1.52 9.89
C GLY A 122 -2.82 -1.54 9.52
N HIS A 123 -3.59 -0.69 10.18
CA HIS A 123 -4.98 -0.43 9.85
C HIS A 123 -5.29 1.05 10.06
N VAL A 124 -6.14 1.61 9.20
CA VAL A 124 -6.61 2.99 9.31
C VAL A 124 -8.13 3.07 9.22
N GLY A 125 -8.71 4.04 9.93
CA GLY A 125 -10.12 4.39 9.84
C GLY A 125 -10.31 5.89 10.05
N MET A 126 -11.35 6.45 9.44
CA MET A 126 -11.61 7.89 9.42
C MET A 126 -12.75 8.27 10.35
N TYR A 127 -12.60 9.34 11.10
CA TYR A 127 -13.67 9.91 11.92
C TYR A 127 -14.69 10.62 11.02
N TYR A 128 -15.94 10.14 11.03
CA TYR A 128 -17.07 10.81 10.37
C TYR A 128 -17.77 11.81 11.29
N SER A 129 -17.83 11.50 12.59
CA SER A 129 -18.22 12.40 13.67
C SER A 129 -17.25 12.22 14.83
N SER A 130 -17.52 12.88 15.97
CA SER A 130 -16.68 12.71 17.15
C SER A 130 -16.67 11.31 17.72
N ASP A 131 -17.72 10.52 17.46
CA ASP A 131 -18.00 9.23 18.07
C ASP A 131 -18.25 8.11 17.04
N VAL A 132 -18.15 8.42 15.75
CA VAL A 132 -18.33 7.46 14.64
C VAL A 132 -17.08 7.43 13.75
N ILE A 133 -16.57 6.22 13.55
CA ILE A 133 -15.55 5.87 12.57
C ILE A 133 -16.21 5.28 11.33
N VAL A 134 -15.67 5.61 10.17
CA VAL A 134 -15.86 4.88 8.91
C VAL A 134 -14.54 4.14 8.61
N GLU A 135 -14.62 2.84 8.41
CA GLU A 135 -13.47 1.97 8.11
C GLU A 135 -13.88 0.90 7.11
N SER A 136 -12.89 0.34 6.38
CA SER A 136 -13.09 -0.88 5.60
C SER A 136 -12.38 -2.04 6.30
N VAL A 137 -13.10 -3.12 6.58
CA VAL A 137 -12.56 -4.31 7.27
C VAL A 137 -12.96 -5.60 6.55
N PRO A 138 -12.20 -6.71 6.73
CA PRO A 138 -12.60 -8.02 6.25
C PRO A 138 -14.06 -8.37 6.57
N GLU A 139 -14.68 -9.19 5.72
CA GLU A 139 -16.08 -9.67 5.80
C GLU A 139 -17.16 -8.61 5.62
N THR A 140 -16.98 -7.40 6.15
CA THR A 140 -18.02 -6.34 6.10
C THR A 140 -17.78 -5.33 4.98
N GLY A 141 -16.53 -5.13 4.56
CA GLY A 141 -16.18 -4.00 3.70
C GLY A 141 -16.32 -2.68 4.44
N VAL A 142 -16.79 -1.63 3.74
CA VAL A 142 -16.94 -0.29 4.33
C VAL A 142 -18.12 -0.27 5.31
N ARG A 143 -17.82 0.05 6.58
CA ARG A 143 -18.79 0.10 7.67
C ARG A 143 -18.59 1.32 8.56
N THR A 144 -19.57 1.54 9.44
CA THR A 144 -19.42 2.43 10.59
C THR A 144 -19.21 1.65 11.88
N ILE A 145 -18.46 2.22 12.81
CA ILE A 145 -18.31 1.69 14.17
C ILE A 145 -18.18 2.86 15.17
N SER A 146 -18.73 2.69 16.37
CA SER A 146 -18.54 3.70 17.43
C SER A 146 -17.08 3.75 17.89
N THR A 147 -16.57 4.94 18.20
CA THR A 147 -15.21 5.11 18.72
C THR A 147 -14.96 4.35 20.02
N THR A 148 -15.98 4.10 20.83
CA THR A 148 -15.86 3.34 22.08
C THR A 148 -15.76 1.82 21.86
N LEU A 149 -16.33 1.35 20.75
CA LEU A 149 -16.33 -0.06 20.33
C LEU A 149 -15.14 -0.40 19.46
N ARG A 150 -14.59 0.54 18.69
CA ARG A 150 -13.38 0.32 17.91
C ARG A 150 -12.18 0.23 18.86
N LYS A 151 -11.71 -0.99 19.07
CA LYS A 151 -10.54 -1.27 19.90
C LYS A 151 -9.27 -1.42 19.07
N VAL A 152 -8.16 -1.03 19.68
CA VAL A 152 -6.80 -1.13 19.14
C VAL A 152 -5.84 -1.55 20.27
N ASP A 153 -4.68 -2.08 19.89
CA ASP A 153 -3.62 -2.37 20.85
C ASP A 153 -3.00 -1.07 21.38
N GLN A 154 -2.58 -1.09 22.63
CA GLN A 154 -1.99 0.08 23.27
C GLN A 154 -0.55 0.30 22.81
N GLY A 155 -0.21 1.51 22.36
CA GLY A 155 1.18 1.96 22.17
C GLY A 155 1.52 2.47 20.77
N ASP A 156 1.18 1.73 19.71
CA ASP A 156 1.47 2.16 18.32
C ASP A 156 0.28 2.86 17.65
N ALA A 157 -0.87 2.83 18.31
CA ALA A 157 -2.07 3.43 17.81
C ALA A 157 -2.03 4.95 18.04
N GLN A 158 -2.49 5.68 17.04
CA GLN A 158 -2.46 7.14 17.05
C GLN A 158 -3.60 7.71 16.25
N VAL A 159 -4.00 8.93 16.60
CA VAL A 159 -4.91 9.75 15.81
C VAL A 159 -4.12 10.83 15.12
N LYS A 160 -4.36 10.98 13.82
CA LYS A 160 -3.75 12.01 12.98
C LYS A 160 -4.81 12.87 12.33
N SER A 161 -4.47 14.13 12.12
CA SER A 161 -5.22 15.05 11.28
C SER A 161 -4.56 15.17 9.92
N VAL A 162 -5.34 15.60 8.93
CA VAL A 162 -4.83 15.92 7.60
C VAL A 162 -4.71 17.42 7.44
N THR A 163 -3.54 17.88 7.01
CA THR A 163 -3.15 19.30 6.86
C THR A 163 -3.80 19.90 5.61
N THR A 164 -5.12 20.01 5.64
CA THR A 164 -5.98 20.63 4.63
C THR A 164 -7.09 21.44 5.33
N SER A 165 -7.96 22.11 4.57
CA SER A 165 -9.06 22.87 5.16
C SER A 165 -10.06 21.97 5.91
N SER A 166 -10.81 22.54 6.88
CA SER A 166 -11.90 21.80 7.54
C SER A 166 -12.94 21.31 6.53
N SER A 167 -13.30 22.14 5.55
CA SER A 167 -14.23 21.73 4.48
C SER A 167 -13.71 20.53 3.68
N ASN A 168 -12.42 20.47 3.38
CA ASN A 168 -11.82 19.35 2.66
C ASN A 168 -11.83 18.06 3.50
N ARG A 169 -11.55 18.16 4.80
CA ARG A 169 -11.68 17.04 5.74
C ARG A 169 -13.12 16.54 5.85
N ASP A 170 -14.08 17.46 5.92
CA ASP A 170 -15.50 17.14 5.98
C ASP A 170 -15.97 16.45 4.69
N ASN A 171 -15.55 16.94 3.53
CA ASN A 171 -15.88 16.35 2.23
C ASN A 171 -15.26 14.95 2.08
N ALA A 172 -14.02 14.75 2.52
CA ALA A 172 -13.39 13.43 2.54
C ALA A 172 -14.17 12.46 3.45
N ALA A 173 -14.52 12.87 4.66
CA ALA A 173 -15.31 12.05 5.58
C ALA A 173 -16.71 11.74 5.05
N ASN A 174 -17.38 12.72 4.43
CA ASN A 174 -18.69 12.53 3.79
C ASN A 174 -18.60 11.53 2.63
N TRP A 175 -17.55 11.64 1.80
CA TRP A 175 -17.33 10.70 0.72
C TRP A 175 -17.09 9.29 1.26
N ALA A 176 -16.23 9.12 2.27
CA ALA A 176 -15.98 7.81 2.88
C ALA A 176 -17.27 7.20 3.46
N PHE A 177 -18.06 8.00 4.17
CA PHE A 177 -19.35 7.59 4.71
C PHE A 177 -20.35 7.18 3.63
N SER A 178 -20.36 7.85 2.47
CA SER A 178 -21.23 7.49 1.34
C SER A 178 -20.95 6.10 0.76
N ARG A 179 -19.85 5.46 1.14
CA ARG A 179 -19.46 4.11 0.69
C ARG A 179 -19.92 3.00 1.63
N VAL A 180 -20.43 3.36 2.82
CA VAL A 180 -20.86 2.42 3.86
C VAL A 180 -21.95 1.49 3.34
N GLY A 181 -21.76 0.18 3.49
CA GLY A 181 -22.69 -0.85 3.03
C GLY A 181 -22.76 -1.03 1.51
N ILE A 182 -21.90 -0.36 0.75
CA ILE A 182 -21.85 -0.45 -0.72
C ILE A 182 -20.60 -1.21 -1.18
N ASP A 183 -19.43 -0.82 -0.69
CA ASP A 183 -18.16 -1.40 -1.13
C ASP A 183 -17.72 -2.53 -0.20
N ALA A 184 -17.42 -3.70 -0.78
CA ALA A 184 -16.88 -4.82 -0.03
C ALA A 184 -15.37 -4.64 0.26
N TYR A 185 -14.80 -5.58 1.02
CA TYR A 185 -13.38 -5.55 1.34
C TYR A 185 -12.55 -6.11 0.18
N SER A 186 -11.54 -5.35 -0.25
CA SER A 186 -10.53 -5.83 -1.21
C SER A 186 -9.26 -6.22 -0.48
N TYR A 187 -8.80 -7.46 -0.65
CA TYR A 187 -7.53 -7.93 -0.11
C TYR A 187 -6.30 -7.51 -0.93
N ASN A 188 -6.51 -6.94 -2.12
CA ASN A 188 -5.43 -6.41 -2.94
C ASN A 188 -4.86 -5.11 -2.33
N PHE A 189 -3.71 -5.17 -1.64
CA PHE A 189 -2.96 -3.99 -1.18
C PHE A 189 -1.92 -3.50 -2.19
N VAL A 190 -1.47 -4.37 -3.09
CA VAL A 190 -0.27 -4.18 -3.91
C VAL A 190 -0.47 -3.38 -5.19
N THR A 191 -1.70 -3.28 -5.67
CA THR A 191 -2.04 -2.52 -6.88
C THR A 191 -3.26 -1.63 -6.67
N ASN A 192 -3.70 -1.44 -5.42
CA ASN A 192 -4.92 -0.71 -5.10
C ASN A 192 -4.87 0.74 -5.59
N ARG A 193 -3.70 1.38 -5.76
CA ARG A 193 -3.61 2.75 -6.28
C ARG A 193 -4.14 2.85 -7.71
N SER A 194 -3.96 1.80 -8.49
CA SER A 194 -4.32 1.73 -9.91
C SER A 194 -5.79 1.32 -10.15
N THR A 195 -6.53 0.96 -9.10
CA THR A 195 -7.95 0.61 -9.20
C THR A 195 -8.86 1.83 -9.04
N SER A 196 -10.13 1.68 -9.44
CA SER A 196 -11.18 2.68 -9.23
C SER A 196 -11.26 3.14 -7.76
N HIS A 197 -11.67 4.39 -7.53
CA HIS A 197 -11.99 4.89 -6.19
C HIS A 197 -13.36 4.39 -5.68
N ILE A 198 -14.18 3.85 -6.58
CA ILE A 198 -15.51 3.27 -6.36
C ILE A 198 -15.41 1.75 -6.49
N GLY A 199 -16.15 1.00 -5.67
CA GLY A 199 -16.04 -0.46 -5.58
C GLY A 199 -15.14 -0.89 -4.44
N ASP A 200 -14.83 -2.18 -4.37
CA ASP A 200 -14.18 -2.81 -3.23
C ASP A 200 -12.83 -2.18 -2.89
N LYS A 201 -12.57 -2.04 -1.59
CA LYS A 201 -11.38 -1.35 -1.08
C LYS A 201 -10.95 -1.84 0.29
N ASN A 202 -9.64 -1.89 0.52
CA ASN A 202 -9.08 -2.04 1.86
C ASN A 202 -9.13 -0.70 2.63
N CYS A 203 -8.72 -0.77 3.90
CA CYS A 203 -8.75 0.34 4.84
C CYS A 203 -7.97 1.58 4.34
N SER A 204 -6.74 1.38 3.85
CA SER A 204 -5.91 2.47 3.32
C SER A 204 -6.46 3.05 2.03
N LYS A 205 -6.91 2.21 1.07
CA LYS A 205 -7.54 2.68 -0.17
C LYS A 205 -8.78 3.55 0.09
N LEU A 206 -9.59 3.22 1.10
CA LEU A 206 -10.74 4.03 1.49
C LEU A 206 -10.31 5.44 1.93
N VAL A 207 -9.38 5.52 2.89
CA VAL A 207 -8.92 6.82 3.43
C VAL A 207 -8.19 7.63 2.36
N TRP A 208 -7.30 6.99 1.61
CA TRP A 208 -6.57 7.62 0.52
C TRP A 208 -7.51 8.13 -0.57
N SER A 209 -8.48 7.33 -1.03
CA SER A 209 -9.44 7.77 -2.06
C SER A 209 -10.28 8.94 -1.61
N ALA A 210 -10.71 8.96 -0.34
CA ALA A 210 -11.48 10.05 0.23
C ALA A 210 -10.71 11.38 0.13
N TYR A 211 -9.44 11.38 0.53
CA TYR A 211 -8.59 12.56 0.51
C TYR A 211 -8.07 12.92 -0.89
N LYS A 212 -7.81 11.93 -1.73
CA LYS A 212 -7.40 12.16 -3.13
C LYS A 212 -8.50 12.87 -3.92
N LEU A 213 -9.76 12.46 -3.72
CA LEU A 213 -10.90 13.02 -4.45
C LEU A 213 -11.44 14.32 -3.83
N ASN A 214 -11.50 14.41 -2.50
CA ASN A 214 -12.24 15.47 -1.81
C ASN A 214 -11.39 16.31 -0.87
N GLY A 215 -10.15 15.90 -0.63
CA GLY A 215 -9.20 16.57 0.26
C GLY A 215 -8.11 17.37 -0.47
N ASN A 216 -8.01 17.20 -1.80
CA ASN A 216 -6.93 17.67 -2.65
C ASN A 216 -5.53 17.28 -2.12
N LEU A 217 -5.40 16.06 -1.59
CA LEU A 217 -4.15 15.59 -1.01
C LEU A 217 -3.91 14.12 -1.37
N ASP A 218 -2.68 13.82 -1.79
CA ASP A 218 -2.21 12.45 -1.96
C ASP A 218 -1.60 11.98 -0.64
N LEU A 219 -2.26 11.00 -0.01
CA LEU A 219 -1.80 10.41 1.26
C LEU A 219 -0.91 9.18 1.04
N ASP A 220 -0.36 9.02 -0.15
CA ASP A 220 0.59 7.97 -0.48
C ASP A 220 2.01 8.56 -0.47
N VAL A 221 2.91 7.95 0.29
CA VAL A 221 4.25 8.48 0.56
C VAL A 221 5.19 8.25 -0.62
N ASP A 222 5.14 7.06 -1.21
CA ASP A 222 6.09 6.65 -2.25
C ASP A 222 5.51 6.73 -3.67
N GLY A 223 4.19 6.93 -3.80
CA GLY A 223 3.52 6.96 -5.10
C GLY A 223 3.59 5.61 -5.81
N GLY A 224 3.68 4.53 -5.03
CA GLY A 224 3.82 3.15 -5.43
C GLY A 224 2.62 2.60 -6.22
N LEU A 225 2.58 1.28 -6.38
CA LEU A 225 1.41 0.61 -6.94
C LEU A 225 0.38 0.31 -5.86
N GLY A 226 0.84 0.06 -4.64
CA GLY A 226 0.04 -0.04 -3.43
C GLY A 226 -0.08 1.29 -2.68
N VAL A 227 -1.13 1.40 -1.89
CA VAL A 227 -1.27 2.39 -0.82
C VAL A 227 -1.51 1.61 0.45
N TYR A 228 -0.53 1.62 1.35
CA TYR A 228 -0.54 0.92 2.62
C TYR A 228 -0.99 1.86 3.76
N PRO A 229 -1.51 1.32 4.87
CA PRO A 229 -1.89 2.13 6.03
C PRO A 229 -0.74 2.98 6.60
N ARG A 230 0.51 2.51 6.51
CA ARG A 230 1.69 3.31 6.89
C ARG A 230 1.95 4.49 5.94
N ASP A 231 1.61 4.40 4.67
CA ASP A 231 1.72 5.54 3.75
C ASP A 231 0.75 6.64 4.16
N VAL A 232 -0.51 6.26 4.38
CA VAL A 232 -1.54 7.19 4.86
C VAL A 232 -1.12 7.85 6.18
N ARG A 233 -0.54 7.05 7.08
CA ARG A 233 -0.05 7.51 8.37
C ARG A 233 1.12 8.50 8.23
N ASP A 234 2.06 8.26 7.33
CA ASP A 234 3.32 8.99 7.27
C ASP A 234 3.38 10.04 6.17
N ALA A 235 2.30 10.19 5.40
CA ALA A 235 2.16 11.22 4.39
C ALA A 235 2.49 12.61 4.98
N PRO A 236 3.33 13.43 4.30
CA PRO A 236 3.75 14.74 4.80
C PRO A 236 2.60 15.69 5.15
N GLY A 237 1.45 15.53 4.50
CA GLY A 237 0.23 16.28 4.78
C GLY A 237 -0.56 15.77 5.99
N THR A 238 0.10 15.15 6.97
CA THR A 238 -0.55 14.64 8.19
C THR A 238 0.16 15.09 9.45
N GLN A 239 -0.61 15.33 10.52
CA GLN A 239 -0.10 15.77 11.81
C GLN A 239 -0.63 14.89 12.94
N LEU A 240 0.24 14.48 13.86
CA LEU A 240 -0.17 13.77 15.08
C LEU A 240 -1.11 14.65 15.92
N VAL A 241 -2.26 14.09 16.29
CA VAL A 241 -3.20 14.70 17.23
C VAL A 241 -2.97 14.14 18.64
N ARG A 242 -2.87 12.80 18.76
CA ARG A 242 -2.55 12.10 20.02
C ARG A 242 -2.18 10.64 19.77
N ASN A 243 -1.47 10.04 20.72
CA ASN A 243 -1.32 8.59 20.83
C ASN A 243 -2.56 7.96 21.50
N ILE A 244 -2.71 6.64 21.36
CA ILE A 244 -3.74 5.81 22.00
C ILE A 244 -3.08 4.80 22.95
#